data_AF-A0A317ZG54-F1
#
_entry.id   AF-A0A317ZG54-F1
#
_cell.length_a   1.000
_cell.length_b   1.000
_cell.length_c   1.000
_cell.angle_alpha   90.00
_cell.angle_beta   90.00
_cell.angle_gamma   90.00
#
_symmetry.space_group_name_H-M   'P 1'
#
loop_
_entity.id
_entity.type
_entity.pdbx_description
1 polymer ?
#
loop_
_entity_poly.entity_id
_entity_poly.type
_entity_poly.pdbx_seq_one_letter_code
_entity_poly.pdbx_strand_id
1 'polypeptide(L)' 'MKYSYLTLGFLVGLVAACILFPLFKPSGEAAGSGVMRMKIAHTLPVSHPVHAGIEHFAERVAAYSSGQIQLDIFPNGS' A
#
# COMPACT_ATOMS: atom_id res chain seq x y z
N MET A 1 -10.42 -40.94 -25.85
CA MET A 1 -9.31 -40.46 -25.01
C MET A 1 -9.70 -40.75 -23.57
N LYS A 2 -8.99 -41.65 -22.87
CA LYS A 2 -9.33 -42.00 -21.48
C LYS A 2 -8.79 -40.86 -20.60
N TYR A 3 -9.67 -40.01 -20.07
CA TYR A 3 -9.26 -38.95 -19.15
C TYR A 3 -8.58 -39.59 -17.94
N SER A 4 -7.32 -39.21 -17.70
CA SER A 4 -6.56 -39.73 -16.59
C SER A 4 -7.07 -39.06 -15.32
N TYR A 5 -7.69 -39.82 -14.42
CA TYR A 5 -8.28 -39.28 -13.19
C TYR A 5 -7.28 -38.48 -12.34
N LEU A 6 -5.98 -38.78 -12.48
CA LEU A 6 -4.91 -38.01 -11.85
C LEU A 6 -4.82 -36.56 -12.37
N THR A 7 -4.93 -36.35 -13.69
CA THR A 7 -4.84 -34.99 -14.26
C THR A 7 -6.08 -34.18 -13.92
N LEU A 8 -7.25 -34.83 -13.88
CA LEU A 8 -8.50 -34.19 -13.44
C LEU A 8 -8.42 -33.78 -11.96
N GLY A 9 -7.96 -34.69 -11.08
CA GLY A 9 -7.82 -34.41 -9.66
C GLY A 9 -6.81 -33.30 -9.36
N PHE A 10 -5.69 -33.26 -10.08
CA PHE A 10 -4.70 -32.20 -9.93
C PHE A 10 -5.27 -30.82 -10.30
N LEU A 11 -6.00 -30.73 -11.41
CA LEU A 11 -6.62 -29.47 -11.86
C LEU A 11 -7.69 -28.98 -10.89
N VAL A 12 -8.54 -29.88 -10.39
CA VAL A 12 -9.55 -29.55 -9.37
C VAL A 12 -8.89 -29.10 -8.07
N GLY A 13 -7.84 -29.80 -7.63
CA GLY A 13 -7.08 -29.42 -6.45
C GLY A 13 -6.42 -28.05 -6.58
N LEU A 14 -5.88 -27.72 -7.76
CA LEU A 14 -5.26 -26.42 -8.03
C LEU A 14 -6.30 -25.29 -7.99
N VAL A 15 -7.47 -25.48 -8.61
CA VAL A 15 -8.56 -24.51 -8.55
C VAL A 15 -9.07 -24.34 -7.12
N ALA A 16 -9.26 -25.43 -6.39
CA ALA A 16 -9.68 -25.39 -4.99
C ALA A 16 -8.67 -24.68 -4.09
N ALA A 17 -7.37 -24.90 -4.31
CA ALA A 17 -6.30 -24.22 -3.58
C ALA A 17 -6.35 -22.70 -3.83
N CYS A 18 -6.52 -22.25 -5.08
CA CYS A 18 -6.63 -20.81 -5.39
C CYS A 18 -7.83 -20.15 -4.69
N ILE A 19 -8.95 -20.86 -4.56
CA ILE A 19 -10.17 -20.33 -3.91
C ILE A 19 -10.03 -20.34 -2.39
N LEU A 20 -9.43 -21.39 -1.81
CA LEU A 20 -9.32 -21.56 -0.37
C LEU A 20 -8.14 -20.78 0.24
N PHE A 21 -7.08 -20.52 -0.53
CA PHE A 21 -5.90 -19.79 -0.06
C PHE A 21 -6.20 -18.45 0.65
N PRO A 22 -7.11 -17.58 0.17
CA PRO A 22 -7.44 -16.34 0.89
C PRO A 22 -8.11 -16.56 2.26
N LEU A 23 -8.73 -17.72 2.52
CA LEU A 23 -9.33 -18.05 3.82
C LEU A 23 -8.30 -18.51 4.85
N PHE A 24 -7.20 -19.09 4.40
CA PHE A 24 -6.11 -19.58 5.25
C PHE A 24 -4.97 -18.58 5.41
N LYS A 25 -5.04 -17.41 4.75
CA LYS A 25 -4.10 -16.33 5.00
C LYS A 25 -4.27 -15.94 6.47
N PRO A 26 -3.26 -16.17 7.36
CA PRO A 26 -3.28 -15.54 8.66
C PRO A 26 -3.44 -14.05 8.37
N SER A 27 -4.24 -13.38 9.18
CA SER A 27 -4.34 -11.92 9.23
C SER A 27 -2.99 -11.34 9.69
N GLY A 28 -1.90 -11.67 9.02
CA GLY A 28 -0.71 -10.86 8.96
C GLY A 28 -1.18 -9.58 8.33
N GLU A 29 -1.54 -8.67 9.23
CA GLU A 29 -1.67 -7.24 9.07
C GLU A 29 -1.59 -6.86 7.58
N ALA A 30 -2.75 -6.59 6.97
CA ALA A 30 -2.75 -5.64 5.86
C ALA A 30 -1.88 -4.48 6.35
N ALA A 31 -0.74 -4.26 5.69
CA ALA A 31 0.32 -3.39 6.16
C ALA A 31 -0.24 -2.19 6.95
N GLY A 32 -0.17 -2.29 8.29
CA GLY A 32 -0.69 -1.30 9.25
C GLY A 32 -2.20 -1.05 9.20
N SER A 33 -2.91 -1.42 10.27
CA SER A 33 -4.15 -0.70 10.64
C SER A 33 -3.90 0.77 11.06
N GLY A 34 -2.63 1.20 11.05
CA GLY A 34 -2.20 2.56 11.29
C GLY A 34 -1.93 3.33 10.00
N VAL A 35 -2.22 4.63 10.03
CA VAL A 35 -1.80 5.57 8.98
C VAL A 35 -0.28 5.52 8.80
N MET A 36 0.18 5.33 7.56
CA MET A 36 1.59 5.43 7.21
C MET A 36 2.01 6.90 7.22
N ARG A 37 2.86 7.29 8.18
CA ARG A 37 3.48 8.63 8.21
C ARG A 37 4.83 8.63 7.50
N MET A 38 4.98 9.50 6.50
CA MET A 38 6.25 9.71 5.79
C MET A 38 6.77 11.12 6.07
N LYS A 39 8.08 11.25 6.31
CA LYS A 39 8.72 12.54 6.58
C LYS A 39 9.34 13.10 5.31
N ILE A 40 9.10 14.37 5.02
CA ILE A 40 9.71 15.09 3.90
C ILE A 40 10.47 16.28 4.44
N ALA A 41 11.79 16.26 4.28
CA ALA A 41 12.66 17.37 4.65
C ALA A 41 13.07 18.18 3.41
N HIS A 42 13.11 19.50 3.53
CA HIS A 42 13.69 20.38 2.52
C HIS A 42 14.47 21.53 3.18
N THR A 43 15.44 22.10 2.46
CA THR A 43 16.36 23.13 3.02
C THR A 43 15.89 24.57 2.77
N LEU A 44 14.88 24.74 1.92
CA LEU A 44 14.37 26.07 1.56
C LEU A 44 13.50 26.66 2.68
N PRO A 45 13.50 28.00 2.88
CA PRO A 45 12.60 28.66 3.81
C PRO A 45 11.13 28.40 3.49
N VAL A 46 10.27 28.48 4.50
CA VAL A 46 8.81 28.34 4.35
C VAL A 46 8.18 29.40 3.45
N SER A 47 8.85 30.55 3.26
CA SER A 47 8.42 31.60 2.32
C SER A 47 8.72 31.26 0.86
N HIS A 48 9.49 30.21 0.59
CA HIS A 48 9.82 29.82 -0.77
C HIS A 48 8.65 29.06 -1.41
N PRO A 49 8.30 29.30 -2.69
CA PRO A 49 7.15 28.64 -3.36
C PRO A 49 7.18 27.10 -3.33
N VAL A 50 8.37 26.51 -3.21
CA VAL A 50 8.54 25.06 -3.06
C VAL A 50 7.88 24.52 -1.79
N HIS A 51 7.92 25.27 -0.68
CA HIS A 51 7.24 24.85 0.55
C HIS A 51 5.73 24.71 0.33
N ALA A 52 5.10 25.71 -0.28
CA ALA A 52 3.69 25.66 -0.66
C ALA A 52 3.38 24.50 -1.63
N GLY A 53 4.31 24.18 -2.54
CA GLY A 53 4.19 23.00 -3.41
C GLY A 53 4.22 21.68 -2.64
N ILE A 54 5.03 21.58 -1.58
CA ILE A 54 5.13 20.40 -0.71
C ILE A 54 3.89 20.27 0.18
N GLU A 55 3.34 21.38 0.67
CA GLU A 55 2.06 21.40 1.40
C GLU A 55 0.93 20.88 0.51
N HIS A 56 0.82 21.39 -0.72
CA HIS A 56 -0.19 20.89 -1.66
C HIS A 56 0.03 19.40 -1.99
N PHE A 57 1.28 18.96 -2.16
CA PHE A 57 1.57 17.55 -2.37
C PHE A 57 1.11 16.67 -1.19
N ALA A 58 1.28 17.12 0.05
CA ALA A 58 0.77 16.42 1.24
C ALA A 58 -0.76 16.26 1.22
N GLU A 59 -1.50 17.30 0.84
CA GLU A 59 -2.95 17.24 0.66
C GLU A 59 -3.34 16.19 -0.41
N ARG A 60 -2.63 16.17 -1.54
CA ARG A 60 -2.91 15.23 -2.64
C ARG A 60 -2.62 13.79 -2.24
N VAL A 61 -1.53 13.54 -1.50
CA VAL A 61 -1.21 12.20 -0.99
C VAL A 61 -2.28 11.72 -0.02
N ALA A 62 -2.74 12.57 0.90
CA ALA A 62 -3.84 12.22 1.79
C ALA A 62 -5.13 11.91 1.01
N ALA A 63 -5.47 12.72 0.01
CA ALA A 63 -6.66 12.51 -0.82
C ALA A 63 -6.59 11.21 -1.63
N TYR A 64 -5.48 10.95 -2.32
CA TYR A 64 -5.34 9.76 -3.18
C TYR A 64 -5.12 8.46 -2.40
N SER A 65 -4.60 8.54 -1.18
CA SER A 65 -4.46 7.38 -0.29
C SER A 65 -5.68 7.13 0.60
N SER A 66 -6.77 7.89 0.45
CA SER A 66 -7.90 7.85 1.39
C SER A 66 -7.48 8.02 2.86
N GLY A 67 -6.49 8.88 3.10
CA GLY A 67 -5.91 9.15 4.42
C GLY A 67 -4.98 8.06 4.96
N GLN A 68 -4.71 6.98 4.19
CA GLN A 68 -3.80 5.91 4.60
C GLN A 68 -2.33 6.34 4.62
N ILE A 69 -1.98 7.40 3.89
CA ILE A 69 -0.66 8.01 3.88
C ILE A 69 -0.77 9.47 4.31
N GLN A 70 0.03 9.87 5.29
CA GLN A 70 0.19 11.26 5.74
C GLN A 70 1.65 11.69 5.63
N LEU A 71 1.87 12.94 5.21
CA LEU A 71 3.21 13.52 5.09
C LEU A 71 3.45 14.52 6.21
N ASP A 72 4.55 14.35 6.94
CA ASP A 72 5.04 15.31 7.91
C ASP A 72 6.16 16.14 7.25
N ILE A 73 6.01 17.47 7.20
CA ILE A 73 6.90 18.38 6.45
C ILE A 73 7.89 19.06 7.41
N PHE A 74 9.18 18.95 7.11
CA PHE A 74 10.28 19.52 7.89
C PHE A 74 11.07 20.53 7.03
N PRO A 75 10.79 21.84 7.16
CA PRO A 75 11.55 22.87 6.45
C PRO A 75 12.92 23.10 7.11
N ASN A 76 13.82 23.78 6.40
CA ASN A 76 15.13 24.22 6.89
C ASN A 76 16.10 23.13 7.38
N GLY A 77 16.12 21.94 6.76
CA GLY A 77 17.17 20.94 6.99
C GLY A 77 17.40 20.56 8.47
N SER A 78 16.35 20.66 9.30
CA SER A 78 16.36 20.31 10.73
C SER A 78 15.43 19.15 11.02
#